data_AF-A0A0D0CU21-F1
#
_entry.id   AF-A0A0D0CU21-F1
#
_cell.length_a   1.000
_cell.length_b   1.000
_cell.length_c   1.000
_cell.angle_alpha   90.00
_cell.angle_beta   90.00
_cell.angle_gamma   90.00
#
_symmetry.space_group_name_H-M   'P 1'
#
loop_
_entity.id
_entity.type
_entity.pdbx_description
1 polymer ?
#
loop_
_entity_poly.entity_id
_entity_poly.type
_entity_poly.pdbx_seq_one_letter_code
_entity_poly.pdbx_strand_id
1 'polypeptide(L)' 'MDHLFSLDVDDNIWLDIGLGYNKENNGLPPLWLSSNDICQGIHVLLDRDRCSEEQQQLLVERNAMQEWLSKEWRVV' A
#
# COMPACT_ATOMS: atom_id res chain seq x y z
N MET A 1 -20.98 -12.68 -12.67
CA MET A 1 -19.88 -11.82 -13.14
C MET A 1 -20.09 -10.38 -12.62
N ASP A 2 -20.77 -10.20 -11.48
CA ASP A 2 -21.31 -8.89 -11.09
C ASP A 2 -20.47 -8.24 -9.97
N HIS A 3 -19.32 -8.82 -9.61
CA HIS A 3 -18.52 -8.43 -8.43
C HIS A 3 -17.03 -8.31 -8.75
N LEU A 4 -16.61 -8.63 -9.99
CA LEU A 4 -15.19 -8.57 -10.38
C LEU A 4 -14.67 -7.13 -10.43
N PHE A 5 -15.58 -6.15 -10.58
CA PHE A 5 -15.27 -4.72 -10.64
C PHE A 5 -15.76 -3.95 -9.40
N SER A 6 -16.17 -4.65 -8.33
CA SER A 6 -16.58 -4.01 -7.07
C SER A 6 -15.43 -3.90 -6.06
N LEU A 7 -14.20 -4.21 -6.48
CA LEU A 7 -13.01 -4.15 -5.62
C LEU A 7 -12.58 -2.69 -5.44
N ASP A 8 -12.62 -2.20 -4.21
CA ASP A 8 -12.10 -0.89 -3.83
C ASP A 8 -10.57 -0.94 -3.63
N VAL A 9 -9.90 0.21 -3.68
CA VAL A 9 -8.47 0.33 -3.36
C VAL A 9 -8.20 -0.01 -1.89
N ASP A 10 -9.20 0.19 -1.03
CA ASP A 10 -9.16 -0.14 0.39
C ASP A 10 -9.49 -1.61 0.68
N ASP A 11 -9.94 -2.37 -0.32
CA ASP A 11 -10.20 -3.80 -0.16
C ASP A 11 -8.90 -4.58 0.02
N ASN A 12 -8.98 -5.65 0.80
CA ASN A 12 -7.83 -6.48 1.10
C ASN A 12 -7.28 -7.14 -0.19
N ILE A 13 -6.01 -6.89 -0.51
CA ILE A 13 -5.34 -7.46 -1.70
C ILE A 13 -5.20 -9.00 -1.64
N TRP A 14 -5.42 -9.60 -0.47
CA TRP A 14 -5.35 -11.05 -0.24
C TRP A 14 -6.70 -11.77 -0.42
N LEU A 15 -7.63 -11.19 -1.18
CA LEU A 15 -8.90 -11.82 -1.51
C LEU A 15 -8.72 -12.91 -2.57
N ASP A 16 -9.12 -14.15 -2.25
CA ASP A 16 -9.10 -15.30 -3.17
C ASP A 16 -10.24 -15.28 -4.22
N ILE A 17 -10.79 -14.10 -4.51
CA ILE A 17 -11.97 -13.97 -5.39
C ILE A 17 -11.52 -14.24 -6.83
N GLY A 18 -11.94 -15.39 -7.37
CA GLY A 18 -11.77 -15.73 -8.79
C GLY A 18 -10.43 -16.35 -9.16
N LEU A 19 -9.56 -16.68 -8.19
CA LEU A 19 -8.27 -17.32 -8.47
C LEU A 19 -8.37 -18.86 -8.64
N GLY A 20 -9.56 -19.43 -8.46
CA GLY A 20 -9.83 -20.83 -8.80
C GLY A 20 -9.17 -21.84 -7.86
N TYR A 21 -8.62 -21.41 -6.72
CA TYR A 21 -8.11 -22.27 -5.64
C TYR A 21 -9.26 -22.85 -4.79
N ASN A 22 -10.36 -23.25 -5.44
CA ASN A 22 -11.43 -23.98 -4.79
C ASN A 22 -10.98 -25.44 -4.57
N LYS A 23 -11.54 -26.12 -3.56
CA LYS A 23 -11.27 -27.54 -3.21
C LYS A 23 -11.27 -28.54 -4.39
N GLU A 24 -11.83 -28.17 -5.54
CA GLU A 24 -11.93 -28.98 -6.76
C GLU A 24 -10.71 -28.85 -7.70
N ASN A 25 -9.90 -27.78 -7.55
CA ASN A 25 -8.66 -27.58 -8.29
C ASN A 25 -7.46 -27.93 -7.40
N ASN A 26 -6.67 -28.93 -7.81
CA ASN A 26 -5.54 -29.50 -7.05
C ASN A 26 -4.34 -28.55 -6.84
N GLY A 27 -4.48 -27.25 -7.05
CA GLY A 27 -3.43 -26.26 -6.82
C GLY A 27 -3.54 -25.70 -5.41
N LEU A 28 -2.53 -25.93 -4.56
CA LEU A 28 -2.40 -25.18 -3.32
C LEU A 28 -2.19 -23.70 -3.66
N PRO A 29 -2.93 -22.77 -3.03
CA PRO A 29 -2.73 -21.34 -3.24
C PRO A 29 -1.31 -20.93 -2.82
N PRO A 30 -0.70 -19.95 -3.49
CA PRO A 30 0.63 -19.47 -3.14
C PRO A 30 0.65 -18.97 -1.70
N LEU A 31 1.81 -19.10 -1.05
CA LEU A 31 1.93 -18.80 0.38
C LEU A 31 1.61 -17.35 0.75
N TRP A 32 1.85 -16.39 -0.16
CA TRP A 32 1.45 -15.00 0.05
C TRP A 32 -0.07 -14.80 0.13
N LEU A 33 -0.86 -15.77 -0.34
CA LEU A 33 -2.32 -15.76 -0.30
C LEU A 33 -2.89 -16.65 0.81
N SER A 34 -2.13 -17.67 1.23
CA SER A 34 -2.64 -18.74 2.10
C SER A 34 -2.01 -18.81 3.49
N SER A 35 -0.86 -18.14 3.69
CA SER A 35 -0.17 -18.09 4.98
C SER A 35 -0.34 -16.71 5.62
N ASN A 36 -1.09 -16.67 6.71
CA ASN A 36 -1.30 -15.44 7.48
C ASN A 36 0.03 -14.82 7.96
N ASP A 37 1.01 -15.63 8.35
CA ASP A 37 2.31 -15.13 8.81
C ASP A 37 3.08 -14.45 7.68
N ILE A 38 2.98 -14.98 6.45
CA ILE A 38 3.62 -14.38 5.27
C ILE A 38 2.88 -13.10 4.87
N CYS A 39 1.54 -13.08 4.88
CA CYS A 39 0.77 -11.87 4.63
C CYS A 39 1.13 -10.76 5.63
N GLN A 40 1.17 -11.09 6.93
CA GLN A 40 1.55 -10.15 7.99
C GLN A 40 2.99 -9.64 7.81
N GLY A 41 3.93 -10.54 7.46
CA GLY A 41 5.31 -10.15 7.17
C GLY A 41 5.40 -9.15 6.02
N ILE A 42 4.65 -9.38 4.92
CA ILE A 42 4.59 -8.46 3.78
C ILE A 42 3.98 -7.12 4.21
N HIS A 43 2.89 -7.11 4.98
CA HIS A 43 2.29 -5.88 5.50
C HIS A 43 3.28 -5.05 6.30
N VAL A 44 4.00 -5.67 7.24
CA VAL A 44 4.98 -4.97 8.07
C VAL A 44 6.12 -4.36 7.24
N LEU A 45 6.57 -5.07 6.20
CA LEU A 45 7.59 -4.55 5.29
C LEU A 45 7.08 -3.33 4.50
N LEU A 46 5.88 -3.43 3.92
CA LEU A 46 5.27 -2.34 3.16
C LEU A 46 4.98 -1.12 4.05
N ASP A 47 4.50 -1.33 5.28
CA ASP A 47 4.25 -0.25 6.23
C ASP A 47 5.53 0.48 6.61
N ARG A 48 6.62 -0.25 6.86
CA ARG A 48 7.93 0.33 7.15
C ARG A 48 8.43 1.19 5.98
N ASP A 49 8.32 0.68 4.76
CA ASP A 49 8.79 1.37 3.57
C ASP A 49 7.94 2.62 3.32
N ARG A 50 6.61 2.52 3.43
CA ARG A 50 5.70 3.67 3.38
C ARG A 50 6.05 4.75 4.40
N CYS A 51 6.29 4.39 5.66
CA CYS A 51 6.69 5.38 6.67
C CYS A 51 7.99 6.09 6.30
N SER A 52 8.94 5.38 5.67
CA SER A 52 10.20 5.96 5.22
C SER A 52 9.99 6.94 4.07
N GLU A 53 9.14 6.59 3.10
CA GLU A 53 8.76 7.47 1.98
C GLU A 53 8.02 8.72 2.46
N GLU A 54 7.03 8.56 3.33
CA GLU A 54 6.27 9.67 3.91
C GLU A 54 7.19 10.62 4.69
N GLN A 55 8.14 10.09 5.46
CA GLN A 55 9.11 10.92 6.15
C GLN A 55 9.97 11.75 5.18
N GLN A 56 10.44 11.14 4.08
CA GLN A 56 11.19 11.87 3.05
C GLN A 56 10.32 12.96 2.41
N GLN A 57 9.08 12.65 2.09
CA GLN A 57 8.14 13.60 1.51
C GLN A 57 7.88 14.80 2.44
N LEU A 58 7.65 14.54 3.73
CA LEU A 58 7.45 15.59 4.74
C LEU A 58 8.67 16.53 4.84
N LEU A 59 9.89 16.00 4.72
CA LEU A 59 11.10 16.82 4.71
C LEU A 59 11.16 17.73 3.49
N VAL A 60 10.83 17.21 2.31
CA VAL A 60 10.78 17.96 1.06
C VAL A 60 9.72 19.07 1.15
N GLU A 61 8.51 18.74 1.59
CA GLU A 61 7.41 19.69 1.72
C GLU A 61 7.71 20.80 2.73
N ARG A 62 8.27 20.43 3.89
CA ARG A 62 8.73 21.40 4.90
C ARG A 62 9.73 22.38 4.29
N ASN A 63 10.75 21.89 3.59
CA ASN A 63 11.77 22.74 2.98
C ASN A 63 11.14 23.67 1.94
N ALA A 64 10.28 23.16 1.07
CA ALA A 64 9.58 23.94 0.05
C ALA A 64 8.74 25.07 0.68
N MET A 65 8.00 24.78 1.76
CA MET A 65 7.22 25.79 2.49
C MET A 65 8.10 26.87 3.13
N GLN A 66 9.21 26.48 3.76
CA GLN A 66 10.15 27.41 4.39
C GLN A 66 10.84 28.32 3.37
N GLU A 67 11.25 27.76 2.23
CA GLU A 67 11.82 28.53 1.12
C GLU A 67 10.82 29.51 0.53
N TRP A 68 9.57 29.05 0.30
CA TRP A 68 8.51 29.88 -0.22
C TRP A 68 8.24 31.06 0.72
N LEU A 69 8.05 30.80 2.02
CA LEU A 69 7.80 31.84 3.03
C LEU A 69 8.96 32.83 3.11
N SER A 70 10.21 32.34 3.05
CA SER A 70 11.40 33.18 3.10
C SER A 70 11.56 34.08 1.88
N LYS A 71 11.06 33.65 0.71
CA LYS A 71 11.02 34.49 -0.50
C LYS A 71 9.95 35.55 -0.36
N GLU A 72 8.75 35.17 0.07
CA GLU A 72 7.64 36.10 0.25
C GLU A 72 7.97 37.22 1.24
N TRP A 73 8.59 36.86 2.38
CA TRP A 73 8.97 37.81 3.41
C TRP A 73 10.02 38.85 2.95
N ARG A 74 10.86 38.51 1.96
CA ARG A 74 11.89 39.43 1.43
C ARG A 74 11.34 40.42 0.40
N VAL A 75 10.14 40.20 -0.11
CA VAL A 75 9.48 41.07 -1.08
C VAL A 75 8.76 42.25 -0.40
N VAL A 76 8.53 42.16 0.91
CA VAL A 76 7.96 43.21 1.79
C VAL A 76 9.07 44.07 2.37
#